data_AF-A0A319CVJ6-F1
#
_entry.id   AF-A0A319CVJ6-F1
#
_cell.length_a   1.000
_cell.length_b   1.000
_cell.length_c   1.000
_cell.angle_alpha   90.00
_cell.angle_beta   90.00
_cell.angle_gamma   90.00
#
_symmetry.space_group_name_H-M   'P 1'
#
loop_
_entity.id
_entity.type
_entity.pdbx_description
1 polymer ?
#
loop_
_entity_poly.entity_id
_entity_poly.type
_entity_poly.pdbx_seq_one_letter_code
_entity_poly.pdbx_strand_id
1 'polypeptide(L)'
;MSHDNRHQETGHFGRVPISAETVGEFYLTALNTIEERYHKIPSIVELDLRFKDSSGAVRRTIPFVMNRTERTSPQEWKTTFGMIVNTMSASPSFAGLSLEVQLDFFI
;
A
#
# COMPACT_ATOMS: atom_id res chain seq x y z
N MET A 1 21.19 -16.92 8.45
CA MET A 1 20.19 -15.84 8.44
C MET A 1 19.90 -15.54 6.99
N SER A 2 18.72 -15.94 6.50
CA SER A 2 18.29 -15.66 5.13
C SER A 2 18.18 -14.14 4.98
N HIS A 3 18.87 -13.57 4.00
CA HIS A 3 18.52 -12.24 3.51
C HIS A 3 17.19 -12.40 2.79
N ASP A 4 16.07 -12.21 3.49
CA ASP A 4 14.79 -12.07 2.81
C ASP A 4 14.93 -10.86 1.87
N ASN A 5 14.82 -11.11 0.57
CA ASN A 5 14.93 -10.05 -0.43
C ASN A 5 13.68 -9.19 -0.32
N ARG A 6 13.79 -8.10 0.47
CA ARG A 6 12.73 -7.11 0.62
C ARG A 6 12.83 -6.07 -0.49
N HIS A 7 11.73 -5.85 -1.20
CA HIS A 7 11.59 -4.75 -2.15
C HIS A 7 10.59 -3.73 -1.64
N GLN A 8 10.95 -2.46 -1.64
CA GLN A 8 10.11 -1.39 -1.12
C GLN A 8 9.62 -0.47 -2.25
N GLU A 9 8.32 -0.21 -2.28
CA GLU A 9 7.69 0.80 -3.14
C GLU A 9 7.02 1.86 -2.27
N THR A 10 7.00 3.13 -2.71
CA THR A 10 6.38 4.21 -1.92
C THR A 10 5.59 5.15 -2.81
N GLY A 11 4.32 5.34 -2.45
CA GLY A 11 3.40 6.25 -3.12
C GLY A 11 3.08 7.45 -2.22
N HIS A 12 3.24 8.66 -2.74
CA HIS A 12 2.83 9.88 -2.05
C HIS A 12 1.53 10.40 -2.66
N PHE A 13 0.51 10.56 -1.83
CA PHE A 13 -0.81 11.00 -2.21
C PHE A 13 -1.13 12.36 -1.58
N GLY A 14 -2.08 13.06 -2.19
CA GLY A 14 -2.55 14.35 -1.71
C GLY A 14 -3.32 14.27 -0.40
N ARG A 15 -4.17 15.28 -0.16
CA ARG A 15 -5.04 15.29 1.02
C ARG A 15 -6.07 14.18 0.95
N VAL A 16 -6.29 13.52 2.08
CA VAL A 16 -7.29 12.46 2.21
C VAL A 16 -8.73 13.02 2.20
N PRO A 17 -9.74 12.26 1.78
CA PRO A 17 -9.66 10.86 1.34
C PRO A 17 -9.04 10.68 -0.04
N ILE A 18 -8.36 9.55 -0.25
CA ILE A 18 -7.87 9.14 -1.57
C ILE A 18 -8.83 8.11 -2.14
N SER A 19 -9.15 8.20 -3.44
CA SER A 19 -10.05 7.25 -4.08
C SER A 19 -9.46 5.83 -4.06
N ALA A 20 -10.35 4.83 -3.93
CA ALA A 20 -9.97 3.42 -3.96
C ALA A 20 -9.28 3.04 -5.29
N GLU A 21 -9.73 3.63 -6.39
CA GLU A 21 -9.15 3.42 -7.71
C GLU A 21 -7.71 3.92 -7.79
N THR A 22 -7.43 5.15 -7.35
CA THR A 22 -6.08 5.74 -7.43
C THR A 22 -5.06 4.94 -6.63
N VAL A 23 -5.38 4.58 -5.38
CA VAL A 23 -4.45 3.78 -4.57
C VAL A 23 -4.41 2.32 -5.04
N GLY A 24 -5.52 1.79 -5.55
CA GLY A 24 -5.57 0.47 -6.17
C GLY A 24 -4.65 0.35 -7.40
N GLU A 25 -4.66 1.34 -8.29
CA GLU A 25 -3.75 1.35 -9.46
C GLU A 25 -2.30 1.42 -9.03
N PHE A 26 -1.96 2.26 -8.05
CA PHE A 26 -0.61 2.29 -7.47
C PHE A 26 -0.16 0.90 -6.99
N TYR A 27 -1.03 0.20 -6.27
CA TYR A 27 -0.73 -1.14 -5.77
C TYR A 27 -0.53 -2.16 -6.89
N LEU A 28 -1.40 -2.14 -7.91
CA LEU A 28 -1.28 -3.03 -9.06
C LEU A 28 -0.02 -2.77 -9.87
N THR A 29 0.33 -1.50 -10.09
CA THR A 29 1.59 -1.13 -10.76
C THR A 29 2.79 -1.66 -9.99
N ALA A 30 2.82 -1.46 -8.66
CA ALA A 30 3.89 -1.97 -7.82
C ALA A 30 4.00 -3.51 -7.91
N LEU A 31 2.87 -4.23 -7.82
CA LEU A 31 2.84 -5.69 -7.98
C LEU A 31 3.39 -6.15 -9.33
N ASN A 32 2.97 -5.52 -10.42
CA ASN A 32 3.44 -5.87 -11.77
C ASN A 32 4.94 -5.62 -11.90
N THR A 33 5.47 -4.52 -11.34
CA THR A 33 6.91 -4.26 -11.32
C THR A 33 7.68 -5.34 -10.57
N ILE A 34 7.14 -5.84 -9.45
CA ILE A 34 7.73 -6.98 -8.74
C ILE A 34 7.72 -8.25 -9.59
N GLU A 35 6.58 -8.58 -10.19
CA GLU A 35 6.43 -9.78 -11.01
C GLU A 35 7.36 -9.76 -12.23
N GLU A 36 7.45 -8.62 -12.92
CA GLU A 36 8.35 -8.43 -14.07
C GLU A 36 9.82 -8.56 -13.67
N ARG A 37 10.21 -8.00 -12.52
CA ARG A 37 11.61 -7.95 -12.08
C ARG A 37 12.11 -9.25 -11.48
N TYR A 38 11.26 -9.95 -10.72
CA TYR A 38 11.68 -11.11 -9.94
C TYR A 38 11.06 -12.42 -10.43
N HIS A 39 10.17 -12.37 -11.44
CA HIS A 39 9.41 -13.51 -11.96
C HIS A 39 8.67 -14.28 -10.86
N LYS A 40 8.27 -13.55 -9.81
CA LYS A 40 7.57 -14.05 -8.64
C LYS A 40 6.53 -13.05 -8.21
N ILE A 41 5.37 -13.54 -7.81
CA ILE A 41 4.37 -12.72 -7.14
C ILE A 41 4.57 -12.92 -5.63
N PRO A 42 4.74 -11.83 -4.85
CA PRO A 42 4.94 -11.92 -3.42
C PRO A 42 3.71 -12.52 -2.73
N SER A 43 3.94 -13.41 -1.76
CA SER A 43 2.88 -14.02 -0.97
C SER A 43 2.43 -13.13 0.19
N ILE A 44 3.30 -12.21 0.63
CA ILE A 44 3.09 -11.30 1.75
C ILE A 44 3.54 -9.91 1.31
N VAL A 45 2.73 -8.92 1.64
CA VAL A 45 3.07 -7.50 1.51
C VAL A 45 2.79 -6.83 2.84
N GLU A 46 3.84 -6.35 3.49
CA GLU A 46 3.70 -5.44 4.61
C GLU A 46 3.52 -4.03 4.07
N LEU A 47 2.72 -3.23 4.74
CA LEU A 47 2.58 -1.84 4.36
C LEU A 47 2.23 -0.90 5.50
N ASP A 48 2.69 0.34 5.34
CA ASP A 48 2.46 1.45 6.26
C ASP A 48 1.66 2.55 5.55
N LEU A 49 0.51 2.92 6.14
CA LEU A 49 -0.17 4.18 5.81
C LEU A 49 0.31 5.27 6.75
N ARG A 50 1.08 6.22 6.22
CA ARG A 50 1.65 7.33 6.97
C ARG A 50 0.87 8.60 6.64
N PHE A 51 0.12 9.08 7.62
CA PHE A 51 -0.63 10.32 7.52
C PHE A 51 0.22 11.48 7.99
N LYS A 52 0.44 12.46 7.11
CA LYS A 52 1.36 13.59 7.33
C LYS A 52 0.61 14.90 7.37
N ASP A 53 1.07 15.83 8.20
CA ASP A 53 0.55 17.20 8.17
C ASP A 53 1.20 18.02 7.04
N SER A 54 0.83 19.30 6.94
CA SER A 54 1.36 20.22 5.92
C SER A 54 2.87 20.49 6.02
N SER A 55 3.51 20.19 7.15
CA SER A 55 4.97 20.28 7.31
C SER A 55 5.70 19.01 6.85
N GLY A 56 4.94 17.96 6.51
CA GLY A 56 5.48 16.64 6.17
C GLY A 56 5.73 15.75 7.40
N ALA A 57 5.42 16.21 8.62
CA ALA A 57 5.57 15.42 9.83
C ALA A 57 4.51 14.32 9.90
N VAL A 58 4.94 13.09 10.17
CA VAL A 58 4.03 11.95 10.35
C VAL A 58 3.25 12.13 11.66
N ARG A 59 1.94 12.20 11.56
CA ARG A 59 1.02 12.28 12.70
C ARG A 59 0.47 10.92 13.11
N ARG A 60 0.35 10.00 12.17
CA ARG A 60 -0.11 8.64 12.40
C ARG A 60 0.52 7.69 11.40
N THR A 61 0.89 6.51 11.87
CA THR A 61 1.19 5.35 11.02
C THR A 61 0.19 4.25 11.32
N ILE A 62 -0.37 3.65 10.28
CA ILE A 62 -1.21 2.44 10.39
C ILE A 62 -0.50 1.32 9.63
N PRO A 63 0.12 0.37 10.33
CA PRO A 63 0.71 -0.80 9.70
C PRO A 63 -0.38 -1.84 9.40
N PHE A 64 -0.27 -2.53 8.27
CA PHE A 64 -1.01 -3.76 8.02
C PHE A 64 -0.27 -4.68 7.06
N VAL A 65 -0.73 -5.93 7.04
CA VAL A 65 -0.16 -6.99 6.21
C VAL A 65 -1.27 -7.54 5.34
N MET A 66 -0.99 -7.66 4.05
CA MET A 66 -1.85 -8.38 3.12
C MET A 66 -1.17 -9.68 2.70
N ASN A 67 -1.85 -10.79 2.97
CA ASN A 67 -1.37 -12.14 2.66
C ASN A 67 -2.19 -12.75 1.53
N ARG A 68 -1.49 -13.35 0.57
CA ARG A 68 -2.12 -13.98 -0.59
C ARG A 68 -2.42 -15.42 -0.23
N THR A 69 -3.60 -15.88 -0.61
CA THR A 69 -3.82 -17.33 -0.78
C THR A 69 -3.52 -17.69 -2.23
N GLU A 70 -3.21 -18.95 -2.53
CA GLU A 70 -2.94 -19.41 -3.91
C GLU A 70 -4.07 -19.08 -4.92
N ARG A 71 -5.27 -18.75 -4.42
CA ARG A 71 -6.47 -18.50 -5.21
C ARG A 71 -6.75 -17.02 -5.52
N THR A 72 -6.01 -16.08 -4.93
CA THR A 72 -6.32 -14.65 -5.05
C THR A 72 -5.57 -14.02 -6.22
N SER A 73 -6.31 -13.41 -7.14
CA SER A 73 -5.78 -12.71 -8.32
C SER A 73 -5.23 -11.31 -7.98
N PRO A 74 -4.30 -10.75 -8.80
CA PRO A 74 -3.81 -9.39 -8.62
C PRO A 74 -4.92 -8.32 -8.61
N GLN A 75 -6.00 -8.53 -9.37
CA GLN A 75 -7.13 -7.59 -9.43
C GLN A 75 -7.99 -7.59 -8.15
N GLU A 76 -8.20 -8.75 -7.54
CA GLU A 76 -8.86 -8.84 -6.22
C GLU A 76 -8.03 -8.14 -5.14
N TRP A 77 -6.70 -8.24 -5.27
CA TRP A 77 -5.73 -7.58 -4.42
C TRP A 77 -5.75 -6.05 -4.56
N LYS A 78 -5.71 -5.54 -5.81
CA LYS A 78 -5.97 -4.13 -6.12
C LYS A 78 -7.26 -3.63 -5.48
N THR A 79 -8.34 -4.38 -5.66
CA THR A 79 -9.67 -3.99 -5.17
C THR A 79 -9.70 -3.95 -3.64
N THR A 80 -9.16 -4.98 -2.99
CA THR A 80 -9.09 -5.08 -1.52
C THR A 80 -8.25 -3.96 -0.93
N PHE A 81 -7.03 -3.76 -1.44
CA PHE A 81 -6.15 -2.69 -1.03
C PHE A 81 -6.80 -1.32 -1.21
N GLY A 82 -7.37 -1.08 -2.39
CA GLY A 82 -8.11 0.13 -2.75
C GLY A 82 -9.17 0.48 -1.71
N MET A 83 -10.03 -0.49 -1.38
CA MET A 83 -11.11 -0.31 -0.41
C MET A 83 -10.59 -0.04 1.01
N ILE A 84 -9.55 -0.75 1.46
CA ILE A 84 -8.98 -0.56 2.81
C ILE A 84 -8.43 0.86 2.94
N VAL A 85 -7.57 1.28 2.00
CA VAL A 85 -6.93 2.59 2.07
C VAL A 85 -7.95 3.71 1.91
N ASN A 86 -8.91 3.57 0.99
CA ASN A 86 -9.99 4.54 0.84
C ASN A 86 -10.79 4.69 2.15
N THR A 87 -11.24 3.57 2.72
CA THR A 87 -12.03 3.55 3.97
C THR A 87 -11.25 4.19 5.12
N MET A 88 -9.98 3.82 5.30
CA MET A 88 -9.14 4.40 6.34
C MET A 88 -8.94 5.90 6.11
N SER A 89 -8.61 6.32 4.89
CA SER A 89 -8.36 7.72 4.54
C SER A 89 -9.61 8.60 4.68
N ALA A 90 -10.80 8.04 4.57
CA ALA A 90 -12.07 8.74 4.77
C ALA A 90 -12.43 8.96 6.25
N SER A 91 -11.67 8.38 7.19
CA SER A 91 -11.91 8.62 8.61
C SER A 91 -11.73 10.11 8.97
N PRO A 92 -12.69 10.73 9.68
CA PRO A 92 -12.57 12.12 10.13
C PRO A 92 -11.30 12.40 10.95
N SER A 93 -10.74 11.36 11.58
CA SER A 93 -9.50 11.46 12.38
C SER A 93 -8.26 11.86 11.55
N PHE A 94 -8.33 11.72 10.22
CA PHE A 94 -7.23 12.05 9.32
C PHE A 94 -7.53 13.25 8.42
N ALA A 95 -8.67 13.93 8.64
CA ALA A 95 -9.06 15.08 7.82
C ALA A 95 -7.96 16.15 7.78
N GLY A 96 -7.64 16.62 6.57
CA GLY A 96 -6.60 17.63 6.32
C GLY A 96 -5.17 17.10 6.25
N LEU A 97 -4.94 15.83 6.55
CA LEU A 97 -3.63 15.17 6.38
C LEU A 97 -3.43 14.70 4.93
N SER A 98 -2.17 14.57 4.52
CA SER A 98 -1.79 13.83 3.32
C SER A 98 -1.45 12.39 3.64
N LEU A 99 -1.51 11.51 2.64
CA LEU A 99 -1.22 10.09 2.80
C LEU A 99 0.04 9.69 2.04
N GLU A 100 0.94 9.00 2.70
CA GLU A 100 2.00 8.21 2.08
C GLU A 100 1.71 6.73 2.33
N VAL A 101 1.87 5.92 1.29
CA VAL A 101 1.79 4.47 1.36
C VAL A 101 3.18 3.91 1.10
N GLN A 102 3.72 3.17 2.05
CA GLN A 102 4.92 2.35 1.84
C GLN A 102 4.51 0.89 1.73
N LEU A 103 4.94 0.20 0.68
CA LEU A 103 4.75 -1.23 0.47
C LEU A 103 6.10 -1.93 0.60
N ASP A 104 6.15 -3.00 1.36
CA ASP A 104 7.31 -3.86 1.54
C ASP A 104 6.96 -5.29 1.08
N PHE A 105 7.49 -5.67 -0.08
CA PHE A 105 7.30 -6.98 -0.70
C PHE A 105 8.41 -7.94 -0.28
N PHE A 106 8.03 -9.15 0.13
CA PHE A 106 8.96 -10.23 0.50
C PHE A 106 9.06 -11.24 -0.65
N ILE A 107 10.28 -11.48 -1.16
CA ILE A 107 10.55 -12.16 -2.45
C ILE A 107 11.53 -13.34 -2.31
#